data_AF-E3QJ04-F1
#
_entry.id   AF-E3QJ04-F1
#
_cell.length_a   1.000
_cell.length_b   1.000
_cell.length_c   1.000
_cell.angle_alpha   90.00
_cell.angle_beta   90.00
_cell.angle_gamma   90.00
#
_symmetry.space_group_name_H-M   'P 1'
#
loop_
_entity.id
_entity.type
_entity.pdbx_description
1 polymer ?
#
loop_
_entity_poly.entity_id
_entity_poly.type
_entity_poly.pdbx_seq_one_letter_code
_entity_poly.pdbx_strand_id
1 'polypeptide(L)'
;MRPYFPLAILGIVVSVSGAFSPTSKNNVVVYYGQGPNQVDLLYHCQQPEIDVIILSFVHLFPAQANGYPGTNFGNRCGDQVYPGPGNDPSKNQLKLNCPTLNAQIPVCQQQYGKKILLSLGGGVTTYQLTGKAEGELLATYLWKMFGPRDPSWTGPRPFDNNGQAVEVDGFDMDIEHPSTDNSAGYIALVSLLRTFYASATKPYYLTGAPQCIVPDASMAAMISSVKFDMIFVQFYNTPSCSAATWVSSNPSYVPGQSFQGGGFTFDSWVQWLSNTPSRDAKVFITLPGSPDAANPGNYITHDQAKNLINAYYCRPSFGGVAVWEATRGASNPYNGKSFQATMKLWLQGAAEDARLASCQAPVASSLPSSVQPTQPTSSARPSPSPNPPNPGQPGACGAGVGPCGSGFCCSAYGYCGTTTEYCGTGCQPAFGTCATGGGSGGSGLPTSTNGSCGAGKATCKGNGIYQCCSQWGFCGNSNGYCGAGCQSGFGICS
;
A
#
# COMPACT_ATOMS: atom_id res chain seq x y z
N MET A 1 -66.12 -14.94 0.90
CA MET A 1 -65.12 -13.98 1.39
C MET A 1 -63.95 -14.76 1.98
N ARG A 2 -62.82 -14.82 1.27
CA ARG A 2 -61.55 -15.34 1.81
C ARG A 2 -60.63 -14.14 2.02
N PRO A 3 -60.02 -13.94 3.21
CA PRO A 3 -59.11 -12.83 3.41
C PRO A 3 -57.74 -13.21 2.86
N TYR A 4 -57.14 -12.30 2.09
CA TYR A 4 -55.74 -12.34 1.69
C TYR A 4 -54.89 -11.70 2.80
N PHE A 5 -53.90 -12.42 3.32
CA PHE A 5 -52.84 -11.87 4.16
C PHE A 5 -51.66 -11.44 3.27
N PRO A 6 -51.14 -10.19 3.37
CA PRO A 6 -49.93 -9.81 2.67
C PRO A 6 -48.71 -10.36 3.42
N LEU A 7 -47.84 -11.09 2.70
CA LEU A 7 -46.51 -11.45 3.17
C LEU A 7 -45.66 -10.18 3.27
N ALA A 8 -45.20 -9.85 4.47
CA ALA A 8 -44.16 -8.84 4.67
C ALA A 8 -42.80 -9.44 4.30
N ILE A 9 -42.19 -8.94 3.22
CA ILE A 9 -40.82 -9.26 2.85
C ILE A 9 -39.90 -8.44 3.78
N LEU A 10 -39.31 -9.09 4.78
CA LEU A 10 -38.22 -8.51 5.57
C LEU A 10 -37.01 -8.34 4.66
N GLY A 11 -36.75 -7.12 4.19
CA GLY A 11 -35.51 -6.78 3.53
C GLY A 11 -34.36 -6.89 4.52
N ILE A 12 -33.50 -7.90 4.37
CA ILE A 12 -32.22 -7.97 5.07
C ILE A 12 -31.38 -6.80 4.54
N VAL A 13 -31.20 -5.78 5.38
CA VAL A 13 -30.18 -4.77 5.17
C VAL A 13 -28.85 -5.48 5.38
N VAL A 14 -28.23 -5.93 4.30
CA VAL A 14 -26.82 -6.35 4.34
C VAL A 14 -26.02 -5.08 4.58
N SER A 15 -25.57 -4.89 5.81
CA SER A 15 -24.57 -3.88 6.15
C SER A 15 -23.37 -4.13 5.25
N VAL A 16 -23.17 -3.29 4.22
CA VAL A 16 -21.99 -3.35 3.37
C VAL A 16 -20.82 -2.93 4.24
N SER A 17 -20.13 -3.89 4.84
CA SER A 17 -18.79 -3.65 5.40
C SER A 17 -17.98 -2.98 4.30
N GLY A 18 -17.44 -1.79 4.58
CA GLY A 18 -16.85 -0.93 3.56
C GLY A 18 -15.81 -1.68 2.74
N ALA A 19 -15.92 -1.56 1.41
CA ALA A 19 -14.98 -2.13 0.47
C ALA A 19 -13.54 -1.66 0.76
N PHE A 20 -12.54 -2.43 0.32
CA PHE A 20 -11.14 -2.07 0.40
C PHE A 20 -10.91 -0.62 -0.04
N SER A 21 -10.21 0.14 0.81
CA SER A 21 -9.79 1.50 0.49
C SER A 21 -8.32 1.66 0.86
N PRO A 22 -7.42 1.96 -0.09
CA PRO A 22 -5.98 2.02 0.16
C PRO A 22 -5.58 3.15 1.11
N THR A 23 -6.46 4.13 1.35
CA THR A 23 -6.21 5.23 2.30
C THR A 23 -6.83 4.99 3.67
N SER A 24 -7.70 3.98 3.79
CA SER A 24 -8.36 3.59 5.04
C SER A 24 -7.40 2.99 6.05
N LYS A 25 -7.74 3.17 7.32
CA LYS A 25 -7.08 2.54 8.48
C LYS A 25 -7.70 1.20 8.85
N ASN A 26 -8.83 0.86 8.24
CA ASN A 26 -9.68 -0.26 8.64
C ASN A 26 -9.54 -1.47 7.71
N ASN A 27 -8.41 -1.61 7.00
CA ASN A 27 -8.20 -2.75 6.13
C ASN A 27 -7.67 -3.95 6.93
N VAL A 28 -8.21 -5.13 6.65
CA VAL A 28 -7.69 -6.42 7.10
C VAL A 28 -7.18 -7.20 5.90
N VAL A 29 -5.92 -7.61 6.00
CA VAL A 29 -5.21 -8.38 4.98
C VAL A 29 -4.95 -9.79 5.52
N VAL A 30 -5.11 -10.83 4.71
CA VAL A 30 -4.76 -12.20 5.11
C VAL A 30 -3.86 -12.84 4.06
N TYR A 31 -2.82 -13.54 4.51
CA TYR A 31 -2.08 -14.48 3.68
C TYR A 31 -2.88 -15.77 3.53
N TYR A 32 -2.88 -16.37 2.35
CA TYR A 32 -3.63 -17.58 2.02
C TYR A 32 -2.86 -18.44 1.03
N GLY A 33 -2.84 -19.75 1.25
CA GLY A 33 -2.19 -20.69 0.34
C GLY A 33 -1.26 -21.68 1.05
N GLN A 34 -0.85 -21.40 2.29
CA GLN A 34 0.09 -22.24 3.05
C GLN A 34 -0.51 -22.83 4.33
N GLY A 35 -1.81 -22.65 4.55
CA GLY A 35 -2.49 -23.17 5.73
C GLY A 35 -2.64 -24.70 5.69
N PRO A 36 -2.42 -25.42 6.81
CA PRO A 36 -2.61 -26.86 6.88
C PRO A 36 -4.09 -27.20 6.68
N ASN A 37 -4.39 -28.09 5.72
CA ASN A 37 -5.77 -28.45 5.36
C ASN A 37 -6.68 -27.23 5.12
N GLN A 38 -6.11 -26.14 4.57
CA GLN A 38 -6.85 -24.89 4.34
C GLN A 38 -8.15 -25.13 3.57
N VAL A 39 -9.14 -24.28 3.80
CA VAL A 39 -10.41 -24.32 3.07
C VAL A 39 -10.29 -23.61 1.72
N ASP A 40 -11.35 -23.67 0.92
CA ASP A 40 -11.42 -22.96 -0.36
C ASP A 40 -11.32 -21.44 -0.19
N LEU A 41 -10.73 -20.76 -1.18
CA LEU A 41 -10.57 -19.31 -1.21
C LEU A 41 -11.93 -18.60 -1.02
N LEU A 42 -12.99 -19.14 -1.61
CA LEU A 42 -14.34 -18.57 -1.53
C LEU A 42 -14.83 -18.39 -0.08
N TYR A 43 -14.48 -19.29 0.84
CA TYR A 43 -14.85 -19.14 2.25
C TYR A 43 -14.30 -17.83 2.83
N HIS A 44 -13.05 -17.50 2.52
CA HIS A 44 -12.41 -16.26 2.95
C HIS A 44 -12.98 -15.03 2.23
N CYS A 45 -13.31 -15.16 0.95
CA CYS A 45 -13.93 -14.07 0.19
C CYS A 45 -15.33 -13.71 0.68
N GLN A 46 -16.08 -14.68 1.20
CA GLN A 46 -17.38 -14.46 1.83
C GLN A 46 -17.29 -13.74 3.17
N GLN A 47 -16.11 -13.68 3.80
CA GLN A 47 -15.96 -12.96 5.07
C GLN A 47 -15.95 -11.46 4.79
N PRO A 48 -16.96 -10.69 5.25
CA PRO A 48 -17.02 -9.25 5.03
C PRO A 48 -15.89 -8.50 5.75
N GLU A 49 -15.23 -9.14 6.72
CA GLU A 49 -14.16 -8.55 7.51
C GLU A 49 -12.80 -8.53 6.80
N ILE A 50 -12.60 -9.33 5.75
CA ILE A 50 -11.35 -9.41 5.00
C ILE A 50 -11.42 -8.45 3.81
N ASP A 51 -10.43 -7.60 3.59
CA ASP A 51 -10.40 -6.65 2.47
C ASP A 51 -9.44 -7.08 1.35
N VAL A 52 -8.30 -7.66 1.74
CA VAL A 52 -7.25 -8.13 0.83
C VAL A 52 -6.87 -9.57 1.17
N ILE A 53 -6.75 -10.41 0.15
CA ILE A 53 -6.23 -11.77 0.26
C ILE A 53 -4.95 -11.85 -0.57
N ILE A 54 -3.87 -12.28 0.05
CA ILE A 54 -2.56 -12.45 -0.57
C ILE A 54 -2.37 -13.95 -0.84
N LEU A 55 -2.28 -14.32 -2.11
CA LEU A 55 -2.04 -15.69 -2.55
C LEU A 55 -0.55 -16.02 -2.40
N SER A 56 -0.26 -17.07 -1.64
CA SER A 56 1.07 -17.43 -1.17
C SER A 56 1.42 -18.85 -1.60
N PHE A 57 2.37 -19.08 -2.51
CA PHE A 57 3.36 -18.16 -3.09
C PHE A 57 3.82 -18.55 -4.50
N VAL A 58 4.41 -17.58 -5.20
CA VAL A 58 5.50 -17.83 -6.15
C VAL A 58 6.80 -18.04 -5.35
N HIS A 59 7.09 -19.29 -5.02
CA HIS A 59 8.18 -19.70 -4.10
C HIS A 59 9.51 -20.05 -4.78
N LEU A 60 9.56 -20.09 -6.11
CA LEU A 60 10.77 -20.30 -6.90
C LEU A 60 10.83 -19.30 -8.06
N PHE A 61 12.02 -18.79 -8.35
CA PHE A 61 12.24 -17.89 -9.49
C PHE A 61 12.81 -18.65 -10.69
N PRO A 62 12.76 -18.07 -11.91
CA PRO A 62 13.05 -18.79 -13.14
C PRO A 62 14.40 -19.53 -13.15
N ALA A 63 15.43 -18.94 -12.55
CA ALA A 63 16.78 -19.51 -12.49
C ALA A 63 16.87 -20.76 -11.58
N GLN A 64 16.06 -20.85 -10.53
CA GLN A 64 16.03 -22.01 -9.62
C GLN A 64 15.00 -23.08 -10.04
N ALA A 65 14.07 -22.72 -10.93
CA ALA A 65 13.13 -23.63 -11.56
C ALA A 65 13.58 -24.02 -12.98
N ASN A 66 12.65 -24.44 -13.84
CA ASN A 66 12.93 -24.77 -15.24
C ASN A 66 12.66 -23.58 -16.20
N GLY A 67 13.07 -22.37 -15.82
CA GLY A 67 12.92 -21.15 -16.66
C GLY A 67 11.55 -20.46 -16.60
N TYR A 68 10.53 -21.07 -15.99
CA TYR A 68 9.32 -20.40 -15.50
C TYR A 68 9.33 -20.37 -13.97
N PRO A 69 8.70 -19.37 -13.32
CA PRO A 69 8.62 -19.33 -11.86
C PRO A 69 7.83 -20.53 -11.31
N GLY A 70 8.10 -20.93 -10.07
CA GLY A 70 7.39 -22.02 -9.40
C GLY A 70 6.37 -21.52 -8.39
N THR A 71 5.19 -22.13 -8.37
CA THR A 71 4.08 -21.75 -7.48
C THR A 71 3.71 -22.88 -6.53
N ASN A 72 3.39 -22.54 -5.30
CA ASN A 72 2.87 -23.48 -4.32
C ASN A 72 1.71 -22.81 -3.59
N PHE A 73 0.52 -23.40 -3.62
CA PHE A 73 -0.66 -22.93 -2.88
C PHE A 73 -1.20 -24.06 -2.00
N GLY A 74 -0.29 -24.83 -1.39
CA GLY A 74 -0.62 -25.94 -0.51
C GLY A 74 -1.49 -26.96 -1.23
N ASN A 75 -2.59 -27.35 -0.59
CA ASN A 75 -3.55 -28.33 -1.13
C ASN A 75 -4.57 -27.74 -2.15
N ARG A 76 -4.31 -26.57 -2.75
CA ARG A 76 -5.24 -25.95 -3.74
C ARG A 76 -5.00 -26.36 -5.19
N CYS A 77 -3.86 -26.96 -5.49
CA CYS A 77 -3.48 -27.32 -6.85
C CYS A 77 -3.21 -28.82 -6.96
N GLY A 78 -3.43 -29.37 -8.15
CA GLY A 78 -2.98 -30.72 -8.47
C GLY A 78 -1.46 -30.78 -8.71
N ASP A 79 -0.98 -31.96 -9.08
CA ASP A 79 0.45 -32.20 -9.34
C ASP A 79 0.90 -31.74 -10.73
N GLN A 80 -0.05 -31.46 -11.63
CA GLN A 80 0.24 -31.02 -12.98
C GLN A 80 0.95 -29.66 -12.99
N VAL A 81 1.99 -29.56 -13.80
CA VAL A 81 2.83 -28.37 -13.97
C VAL A 81 3.00 -28.03 -15.45
N TYR A 82 3.20 -26.74 -15.75
CA TYR A 82 3.56 -26.33 -17.11
C TYR A 82 4.99 -26.77 -17.43
N PRO A 83 5.27 -27.20 -18.67
CA PRO A 83 6.64 -27.39 -19.13
C PRO A 83 7.33 -26.03 -19.21
N GLY A 84 8.40 -25.87 -18.44
CA GLY A 84 9.27 -24.70 -18.48
C GLY A 84 10.16 -24.68 -19.72
N PRO A 85 10.67 -23.51 -20.14
CA PRO A 85 11.54 -23.36 -21.30
C PRO A 85 12.98 -23.86 -21.08
N GLY A 86 13.34 -24.26 -19.85
CA GLY A 86 14.63 -24.87 -19.57
C GLY A 86 14.72 -26.35 -19.95
N ASN A 87 15.91 -26.92 -19.80
CA ASN A 87 16.23 -28.28 -20.26
C ASN A 87 16.01 -29.38 -19.21
N ASP A 88 15.47 -29.05 -18.02
CA ASP A 88 15.28 -30.02 -16.93
C ASP A 88 13.81 -30.09 -16.51
N PRO A 89 13.01 -30.98 -17.12
CA PRO A 89 11.60 -31.14 -16.80
C PRO A 89 11.31 -31.50 -15.34
N SER A 90 12.28 -32.05 -14.60
CA SER A 90 12.11 -32.35 -13.16
C SER A 90 11.98 -31.08 -12.31
N LYS A 91 12.39 -29.93 -12.85
CA LYS A 91 12.28 -28.61 -12.23
C LYS A 91 11.05 -27.81 -12.68
N ASN A 92 10.11 -28.42 -13.39
CA ASN A 92 8.83 -27.79 -13.70
C ASN A 92 8.03 -27.62 -12.40
N GLN A 93 7.78 -26.37 -12.01
CA GLN A 93 7.17 -26.04 -10.71
C GLN A 93 6.02 -25.03 -10.83
N LEU A 94 5.70 -24.55 -12.04
CA LEU A 94 4.54 -23.68 -12.25
C LEU A 94 3.28 -24.54 -12.32
N LYS A 95 2.38 -24.39 -11.35
CA LYS A 95 1.17 -25.23 -11.28
C LYS A 95 0.26 -24.94 -12.47
N LEU A 96 -0.13 -26.01 -13.16
CA LEU A 96 -1.00 -25.94 -14.33
C LEU A 96 -2.47 -25.93 -13.96
N ASN A 97 -2.82 -26.61 -12.88
CA ASN A 97 -4.21 -26.86 -12.54
C ASN A 97 -4.46 -26.57 -11.06
N CYS A 98 -5.15 -25.47 -10.77
CA CYS A 98 -5.65 -25.11 -9.45
C CYS A 98 -7.16 -24.80 -9.54
N PRO A 99 -8.02 -25.80 -9.80
CA PRO A 99 -9.38 -25.57 -10.31
C PRO A 99 -10.23 -24.64 -9.44
N THR A 100 -10.27 -24.89 -8.13
CA THR A 100 -11.08 -24.08 -7.21
C THR A 100 -10.50 -22.68 -7.06
N LEU A 101 -9.18 -22.55 -6.97
CA LEU A 101 -8.50 -21.25 -6.90
C LEU A 101 -8.79 -20.41 -8.15
N ASN A 102 -8.59 -20.98 -9.35
CA ASN A 102 -8.79 -20.30 -10.63
C ASN A 102 -10.23 -19.81 -10.80
N ALA A 103 -11.22 -20.62 -10.39
CA ALA A 103 -12.63 -20.25 -10.46
C ALA A 103 -13.04 -19.18 -9.44
N GLN A 104 -12.37 -19.13 -8.27
CA GLN A 104 -12.80 -18.31 -7.15
C GLN A 104 -12.16 -16.92 -7.13
N ILE A 105 -10.97 -16.71 -7.70
CA ILE A 105 -10.33 -15.38 -7.77
C ILE A 105 -11.26 -14.30 -8.38
N PRO A 106 -11.88 -14.52 -9.56
CA PRO A 106 -12.81 -13.52 -10.12
C PRO A 106 -14.04 -13.30 -9.25
N VAL A 107 -14.53 -14.36 -8.59
CA VAL A 107 -15.68 -14.25 -7.67
C VAL A 107 -15.34 -13.35 -6.48
N CYS A 108 -14.15 -13.52 -5.88
CA CYS A 108 -13.67 -12.67 -4.80
C CYS A 108 -13.59 -11.20 -5.19
N GLN A 109 -13.04 -10.92 -6.38
CA GLN A 109 -12.89 -9.56 -6.89
C GLN A 109 -14.24 -8.93 -7.26
N GLN A 110 -15.08 -9.66 -8.00
CA GLN A 110 -16.29 -9.10 -8.63
C GLN A 110 -17.52 -9.12 -7.71
N GLN A 111 -17.72 -10.20 -6.95
CA GLN A 111 -18.89 -10.34 -6.08
C GLN A 111 -18.64 -9.80 -4.68
N TYR A 112 -17.44 -9.99 -4.14
CA TYR A 112 -17.12 -9.64 -2.76
C TYR A 112 -16.19 -8.42 -2.63
N GLY A 113 -15.78 -7.82 -3.75
CA GLY A 113 -14.96 -6.60 -3.78
C GLY A 113 -13.57 -6.74 -3.17
N LYS A 114 -13.06 -7.97 -3.01
CA LYS A 114 -11.75 -8.23 -2.40
C LYS A 114 -10.63 -7.87 -3.36
N LYS A 115 -9.50 -7.42 -2.82
CA LYS A 115 -8.25 -7.37 -3.60
C LYS A 115 -7.52 -8.69 -3.47
N ILE A 116 -7.06 -9.21 -4.59
CA ILE A 116 -6.28 -10.45 -4.67
C ILE A 116 -4.87 -10.10 -5.13
N LEU A 117 -3.89 -10.22 -4.23
CA LEU A 117 -2.47 -10.02 -4.57
C LEU A 117 -1.78 -11.39 -4.71
N LEU A 118 -0.70 -11.45 -5.47
CA LEU A 118 0.15 -12.65 -5.55
C LEU A 118 1.49 -12.37 -4.90
N SER A 119 1.84 -13.16 -3.88
CA SER A 119 3.08 -13.00 -3.13
C SER A 119 4.21 -13.83 -3.67
N LEU A 120 5.41 -13.22 -3.67
CA LEU A 120 6.67 -13.81 -4.09
C LEU A 120 7.53 -14.08 -2.86
N GLY A 121 8.17 -15.25 -2.86
CA GLY A 121 9.13 -15.64 -1.83
C GLY A 121 8.51 -16.53 -0.76
N GLY A 122 8.36 -15.99 0.44
CA GLY A 122 8.04 -16.69 1.68
C GLY A 122 9.27 -17.29 2.36
N GLY A 123 9.07 -18.00 3.47
CA GLY A 123 10.13 -18.54 4.34
C GLY A 123 10.99 -19.68 3.79
N VAL A 124 10.92 -20.00 2.50
CA VAL A 124 11.86 -20.93 1.84
C VAL A 124 13.13 -20.16 1.40
N THR A 125 14.26 -20.85 1.25
CA THR A 125 15.55 -20.23 0.85
C THR A 125 15.97 -20.53 -0.58
N THR A 126 15.05 -21.08 -1.37
CA THR A 126 15.31 -21.69 -2.68
C THR A 126 15.10 -20.75 -3.86
N TYR A 127 14.78 -19.48 -3.64
CA TYR A 127 14.64 -18.47 -4.69
C TYR A 127 15.77 -17.45 -4.61
N GLN A 128 16.22 -16.93 -5.75
CA GLN A 128 17.16 -15.81 -5.79
C GLN A 128 17.09 -15.10 -7.14
N LEU A 129 17.35 -13.79 -7.15
CA LEU A 129 17.62 -13.04 -8.37
C LEU A 129 19.09 -12.61 -8.40
N THR A 130 19.74 -12.81 -9.54
CA THR A 130 21.10 -12.36 -9.79
C THR A 130 21.13 -11.44 -11.01
N GLY A 131 21.29 -10.15 -10.74
CA GLY A 131 21.41 -9.12 -11.76
C GLY A 131 20.08 -8.70 -12.40
N LYS A 132 20.16 -7.59 -13.14
CA LYS A 132 19.00 -6.91 -13.75
C LYS A 132 18.17 -7.83 -14.65
N ALA A 133 18.83 -8.67 -15.46
CA ALA A 133 18.15 -9.51 -16.46
C ALA A 133 17.19 -10.52 -15.81
N GLU A 134 17.59 -11.18 -14.72
CA GLU A 134 16.71 -12.12 -14.01
C GLU A 134 15.51 -11.41 -13.37
N GLY A 135 15.73 -10.23 -12.80
CA GLY A 135 14.66 -9.40 -12.25
C GLY A 135 13.63 -8.96 -13.28
N GLU A 136 14.09 -8.44 -14.43
CA GLU A 136 13.21 -8.03 -15.52
C GLU A 136 12.48 -9.22 -16.16
N LEU A 137 13.15 -10.38 -16.26
CA LEU A 137 12.53 -11.60 -16.73
C LEU A 137 11.39 -12.05 -15.82
N LEU A 138 11.62 -12.09 -14.51
CA LEU A 138 10.58 -12.45 -13.54
C LEU A 138 9.44 -11.44 -13.56
N ALA A 139 9.70 -10.13 -13.57
CA ALA A 139 8.67 -9.10 -13.69
C ALA A 139 7.81 -9.30 -14.94
N THR A 140 8.44 -9.61 -16.07
CA THR A 140 7.76 -9.88 -17.33
C THR A 140 6.88 -11.11 -17.22
N TYR A 141 7.38 -12.22 -16.66
CA TYR A 141 6.56 -13.42 -16.46
C TYR A 141 5.40 -13.17 -15.51
N LEU A 142 5.61 -12.49 -14.39
CA LEU A 142 4.52 -12.15 -13.47
C LEU A 142 3.40 -11.38 -14.19
N TRP A 143 3.78 -10.36 -14.95
CA TRP A 143 2.83 -9.55 -15.70
C TRP A 143 2.11 -10.36 -16.79
N LYS A 144 2.87 -11.12 -17.60
CA LYS A 144 2.32 -11.92 -18.71
C LYS A 144 1.56 -13.17 -18.27
N MET A 145 1.80 -13.70 -17.07
CA MET A 145 1.16 -14.92 -16.55
C MET A 145 0.07 -14.66 -15.50
N PHE A 146 0.09 -13.51 -14.80
CA PHE A 146 -0.87 -13.18 -13.74
C PHE A 146 -1.46 -11.77 -13.84
N GLY A 147 -0.92 -10.90 -14.69
CA GLY A 147 -1.50 -9.59 -15.03
C GLY A 147 -2.54 -9.66 -16.14
N PRO A 148 -2.86 -8.51 -16.79
CA PRO A 148 -3.85 -8.42 -17.85
C PRO A 148 -3.56 -9.35 -19.03
N ARG A 149 -4.62 -9.76 -19.72
CA ARG A 149 -4.50 -10.59 -20.91
C ARG A 149 -3.74 -9.84 -21.99
N ASP A 150 -2.65 -10.44 -22.46
CA ASP A 150 -1.94 -10.02 -23.66
C ASP A 150 -2.18 -11.04 -24.78
N PRO A 151 -2.87 -10.68 -25.88
CA PRO A 151 -3.11 -11.58 -27.01
C PRO A 151 -1.85 -12.10 -27.70
N SER A 152 -0.71 -11.42 -27.56
CA SER A 152 0.58 -11.84 -28.12
C SER A 152 1.32 -12.85 -27.25
N TRP A 153 0.90 -13.02 -25.99
CA TRP A 153 1.50 -13.98 -25.07
C TRP A 153 0.97 -15.40 -25.33
N THR A 154 1.86 -16.30 -25.72
CA THR A 154 1.56 -17.71 -25.97
C THR A 154 1.98 -18.65 -24.83
N GLY A 155 2.57 -18.10 -23.76
CA GLY A 155 3.01 -18.87 -22.61
C GLY A 155 1.91 -19.13 -21.58
N PRO A 156 2.27 -19.68 -20.41
CA PRO A 156 1.32 -20.03 -19.36
C PRO A 156 0.46 -18.87 -18.87
N ARG A 157 -0.78 -19.20 -18.49
CA ARG A 157 -1.76 -18.32 -17.85
C ARG A 157 -2.43 -19.08 -16.71
N PRO A 158 -1.72 -19.29 -15.58
CA PRO A 158 -2.08 -20.35 -14.62
C PRO A 158 -3.41 -20.16 -13.92
N PHE A 159 -3.92 -18.93 -13.83
CA PHE A 159 -5.21 -18.62 -13.21
C PHE A 159 -6.36 -18.49 -14.20
N ASP A 160 -6.10 -18.48 -15.51
CA ASP A 160 -7.18 -18.43 -16.49
C ASP A 160 -8.10 -19.66 -16.28
N ASN A 161 -9.41 -19.43 -16.38
CA ASN A 161 -10.41 -20.44 -16.06
C ASN A 161 -11.52 -20.42 -17.12
N ASN A 162 -11.80 -21.56 -17.75
CA ASN A 162 -12.87 -21.69 -18.74
C ASN A 162 -12.87 -20.60 -19.83
N GLY A 163 -11.69 -20.22 -20.31
CA GLY A 163 -11.52 -19.17 -21.32
C GLY A 163 -11.62 -17.73 -20.80
N GLN A 164 -11.96 -17.53 -19.52
CA GLN A 164 -11.88 -16.25 -18.85
C GLN A 164 -10.43 -15.97 -18.43
N ALA A 165 -9.89 -14.83 -18.85
CA ALA A 165 -8.63 -14.34 -18.34
C ALA A 165 -8.78 -13.89 -16.89
N VAL A 166 -7.85 -14.33 -16.04
CA VAL A 166 -7.82 -13.95 -14.63
C VAL A 166 -6.55 -13.17 -14.35
N GLU A 167 -6.74 -11.96 -13.82
CA GLU A 167 -5.67 -11.05 -13.44
C GLU A 167 -5.74 -10.73 -11.94
N VAL A 168 -4.58 -10.76 -11.27
CA VAL A 168 -4.47 -10.31 -9.89
C VAL A 168 -4.58 -8.78 -9.81
N ASP A 169 -4.70 -8.24 -8.61
CA ASP A 169 -4.73 -6.80 -8.33
C ASP A 169 -3.34 -6.24 -7.98
N GLY A 170 -2.31 -7.08 -7.99
CA GLY A 170 -0.96 -6.67 -7.65
C GLY A 170 -0.05 -7.82 -7.22
N PHE A 171 1.18 -7.44 -6.87
CA PHE A 171 2.21 -8.35 -6.42
C PHE A 171 2.73 -7.93 -5.05
N ASP A 172 2.95 -8.91 -4.19
CA ASP A 172 3.49 -8.76 -2.85
C ASP A 172 4.92 -9.32 -2.80
N MET A 173 5.85 -8.55 -2.25
CA MET A 173 7.24 -8.97 -2.09
C MET A 173 7.43 -9.46 -0.64
N ASP A 174 7.39 -10.77 -0.42
CA ASP A 174 7.67 -11.42 0.86
C ASP A 174 9.05 -12.09 0.79
N ILE A 175 10.07 -11.25 0.65
CA ILE A 175 11.47 -11.70 0.48
C ILE A 175 12.10 -11.81 1.86
N GLU A 176 12.32 -13.03 2.33
CA GLU A 176 12.71 -13.30 3.71
C GLU A 176 14.20 -13.57 3.92
N HIS A 177 15.01 -13.53 2.85
CA HIS A 177 16.46 -13.70 2.97
C HIS A 177 17.24 -12.71 2.09
N PRO A 178 18.47 -12.33 2.50
CA PRO A 178 19.24 -11.30 1.81
C PRO A 178 19.55 -11.64 0.34
N SER A 179 19.61 -10.61 -0.49
CA SER A 179 20.07 -10.71 -1.88
C SER A 179 21.55 -11.07 -1.96
N THR A 180 21.95 -11.84 -2.96
CA THR A 180 23.36 -12.17 -3.24
C THR A 180 24.05 -11.22 -4.22
N ASP A 181 23.32 -10.22 -4.73
CA ASP A 181 23.75 -9.34 -5.82
C ASP A 181 23.56 -7.85 -5.50
N ASN A 182 23.58 -7.50 -4.20
CA ASN A 182 23.24 -6.15 -3.72
C ASN A 182 21.85 -5.68 -4.19
N SER A 183 20.91 -6.61 -4.28
CA SER A 183 19.51 -6.40 -4.67
C SER A 183 19.32 -5.91 -6.11
N ALA A 184 20.31 -6.04 -6.99
CA ALA A 184 20.21 -5.57 -8.37
C ALA A 184 19.03 -6.21 -9.11
N GLY A 185 18.83 -7.52 -8.97
CA GLY A 185 17.71 -8.25 -9.56
C GLY A 185 16.36 -7.87 -8.94
N TYR A 186 16.29 -7.78 -7.62
CA TYR A 186 15.05 -7.38 -6.93
C TYR A 186 14.62 -5.95 -7.26
N ILE A 187 15.56 -5.00 -7.31
CA ILE A 187 15.29 -3.61 -7.73
C ILE A 187 14.77 -3.60 -9.17
N ALA A 188 15.39 -4.37 -10.07
CA ALA A 188 14.96 -4.45 -11.46
C ALA A 188 13.53 -5.03 -11.61
N LEU A 189 13.22 -6.07 -10.83
CA LEU A 189 11.88 -6.67 -10.74
C LEU A 189 10.82 -5.62 -10.38
N VAL A 190 10.99 -4.94 -9.24
CA VAL A 190 9.98 -4.00 -8.74
C VAL A 190 9.89 -2.72 -9.59
N SER A 191 11.02 -2.29 -10.18
CA SER A 191 11.06 -1.16 -11.12
C SER A 191 10.26 -1.46 -12.37
N LEU A 192 10.47 -2.64 -12.99
CA LEU A 192 9.77 -3.00 -14.21
C LEU A 192 8.27 -3.20 -13.95
N LEU A 193 7.88 -3.84 -12.84
CA LEU A 193 6.47 -3.95 -12.44
C LEU A 193 5.78 -2.58 -12.35
N ARG A 194 6.43 -1.57 -11.77
CA ARG A 194 5.87 -0.21 -11.71
C ARG A 194 5.65 0.42 -13.08
N THR A 195 6.50 0.14 -14.06
CA THR A 195 6.27 0.62 -15.44
C THR A 195 5.03 -0.03 -16.06
N PHE A 196 4.80 -1.32 -15.81
CA PHE A 196 3.60 -2.01 -16.29
C PHE A 196 2.34 -1.45 -15.66
N TYR A 197 2.37 -1.17 -14.35
CA TYR A 197 1.23 -0.63 -13.62
C TYR A 197 0.80 0.75 -14.14
N ALA A 198 1.77 1.59 -14.54
CA ALA A 198 1.48 2.91 -15.11
C ALA A 198 0.70 2.84 -16.44
N SER A 199 0.80 1.72 -17.16
CA SER A 199 0.10 1.48 -18.43
C SER A 199 -1.21 0.67 -18.27
N ALA A 200 -1.54 0.24 -17.06
CA ALA A 200 -2.67 -0.64 -16.80
C ALA A 200 -4.02 0.10 -16.82
N THR A 201 -5.08 -0.61 -17.19
CA THR A 201 -6.45 -0.08 -17.25
C THR A 201 -7.17 -0.06 -15.89
N LYS A 202 -6.61 -0.75 -14.90
CA LYS A 202 -7.06 -0.73 -13.50
C LYS A 202 -5.89 -0.47 -12.56
N PRO A 203 -6.13 -0.03 -11.31
CA PRO A 203 -5.08 0.09 -10.31
C PRO A 203 -4.45 -1.28 -10.00
N TYR A 204 -3.12 -1.29 -9.92
CA TYR A 204 -2.32 -2.40 -9.41
C TYR A 204 -1.54 -1.97 -8.18
N TYR A 205 -1.42 -2.86 -7.21
CA TYR A 205 -0.71 -2.62 -5.95
C TYR A 205 0.63 -3.35 -5.93
N LEU A 206 1.69 -2.66 -5.49
CA LEU A 206 2.95 -3.28 -5.12
C LEU A 206 3.08 -3.20 -3.61
N THR A 207 3.15 -4.35 -2.96
CA THR A 207 3.24 -4.44 -1.50
C THR A 207 4.50 -5.19 -1.09
N GLY A 208 4.88 -5.05 0.18
CA GLY A 208 6.04 -5.72 0.71
C GLY A 208 5.84 -6.15 2.16
N ALA A 209 6.45 -7.26 2.55
CA ALA A 209 6.29 -7.88 3.86
C ALA A 209 7.61 -7.98 4.65
N PRO A 210 8.29 -6.85 4.96
CA PRO A 210 9.56 -6.90 5.66
C PRO A 210 9.38 -7.41 7.10
N GLN A 211 10.44 -7.91 7.71
CA GLN A 211 10.44 -8.17 9.16
C GLN A 211 10.51 -6.86 9.96
N CYS A 212 10.37 -6.93 11.28
CA CYS A 212 10.23 -5.72 12.09
C CYS A 212 11.52 -4.88 12.26
N ILE A 213 12.71 -5.39 11.92
CA ILE A 213 13.95 -4.61 12.01
C ILE A 213 13.97 -3.52 10.94
N VAL A 214 14.42 -2.32 11.31
CA VAL A 214 14.46 -1.14 10.43
C VAL A 214 15.92 -0.70 10.22
N PRO A 215 16.41 -0.58 8.97
CA PRO A 215 15.77 -1.07 7.75
C PRO A 215 15.87 -2.61 7.64
N ASP A 216 14.91 -3.22 6.96
CA ASP A 216 14.89 -4.68 6.74
C ASP A 216 16.01 -5.12 5.76
N ALA A 217 16.74 -6.18 6.11
CA ALA A 217 17.92 -6.60 5.35
C ALA A 217 17.61 -7.12 3.94
N SER A 218 16.40 -7.63 3.70
CA SER A 218 16.00 -8.24 2.44
C SER A 218 15.25 -7.26 1.54
N MET A 219 14.52 -6.31 2.15
CA MET A 219 13.57 -5.45 1.44
C MET A 219 13.98 -3.99 1.33
N ALA A 220 14.91 -3.51 2.15
CA ALA A 220 15.23 -2.08 2.22
C ALA A 220 15.64 -1.48 0.87
N ALA A 221 16.44 -2.22 0.09
CA ALA A 221 16.91 -1.78 -1.22
C ALA A 221 15.75 -1.64 -2.23
N MET A 222 14.79 -2.56 -2.23
CA MET A 222 13.58 -2.44 -3.06
C MET A 222 12.74 -1.24 -2.66
N ILE A 223 12.42 -1.11 -1.36
CA ILE A 223 11.57 -0.03 -0.85
C ILE A 223 12.21 1.35 -1.07
N SER A 224 13.54 1.43 -1.07
CA SER A 224 14.29 2.66 -1.33
C SER A 224 14.37 3.03 -2.82
N SER A 225 14.14 2.07 -3.73
CA SER A 225 14.28 2.29 -5.18
C SER A 225 12.97 2.64 -5.87
N VAL A 226 11.83 2.12 -5.39
CA VAL A 226 10.51 2.37 -6.00
C VAL A 226 9.44 2.59 -4.94
N LYS A 227 8.33 3.20 -5.35
CA LYS A 227 7.16 3.34 -4.48
C LYS A 227 6.56 1.96 -4.21
N PHE A 228 6.23 1.67 -2.96
CA PHE A 228 5.32 0.61 -2.51
C PHE A 228 4.02 1.25 -2.04
N ASP A 229 2.88 0.59 -2.26
CA ASP A 229 1.57 1.13 -1.86
C ASP A 229 1.24 0.81 -0.40
N MET A 230 1.65 -0.39 0.05
CA MET A 230 1.42 -0.88 1.41
C MET A 230 2.63 -1.71 1.88
N ILE A 231 2.94 -1.61 3.17
CA ILE A 231 4.02 -2.35 3.83
C ILE A 231 3.42 -3.16 4.98
N PHE A 232 3.51 -4.48 4.89
CA PHE A 232 2.97 -5.46 5.83
C PHE A 232 4.07 -5.93 6.79
N VAL A 233 4.52 -5.06 7.69
CA VAL A 233 5.63 -5.35 8.60
C VAL A 233 5.31 -6.54 9.52
N GLN A 234 6.11 -7.61 9.43
CA GLN A 234 6.01 -8.81 10.24
C GLN A 234 6.49 -8.54 11.67
N PHE A 235 5.58 -8.25 12.58
CA PHE A 235 5.87 -7.98 13.99
C PHE A 235 5.88 -9.26 14.84
N TYR A 236 6.47 -10.33 14.31
CA TYR A 236 6.63 -11.63 14.97
C TYR A 236 7.95 -12.27 14.53
N ASN A 237 8.35 -13.35 15.20
CA ASN A 237 9.59 -14.11 15.02
C ASN A 237 10.91 -13.36 15.29
N THR A 238 10.88 -12.03 15.43
CA THR A 238 12.03 -11.21 15.87
C THR A 238 11.72 -10.52 17.20
N PRO A 239 12.13 -11.08 18.35
CA PRO A 239 11.71 -10.61 19.67
C PRO A 239 12.04 -9.15 20.00
N SER A 240 13.13 -8.61 19.45
CA SER A 240 13.57 -7.23 19.74
C SER A 240 12.62 -6.15 19.24
N CYS A 241 11.72 -6.48 18.30
CA CYS A 241 10.78 -5.54 17.71
C CYS A 241 9.35 -6.08 17.53
N SER A 242 9.03 -7.25 18.09
CA SER A 242 7.74 -7.92 17.92
C SER A 242 6.57 -7.21 18.61
N ALA A 243 5.35 -7.54 18.20
CA ALA A 243 4.14 -7.10 18.87
C ALA A 243 4.06 -7.64 20.32
N ALA A 244 4.59 -8.84 20.56
CA ALA A 244 4.63 -9.44 21.89
C ALA A 244 5.52 -8.66 22.88
N THR A 245 6.64 -8.07 22.44
CA THR A 245 7.46 -7.21 23.32
C THR A 245 6.75 -5.90 23.68
N TRP A 246 5.95 -5.34 22.75
CA TRP A 246 5.10 -4.20 23.06
C TRP A 246 4.06 -4.55 24.13
N VAL A 247 3.37 -5.67 23.97
CA VAL A 247 2.36 -6.14 24.93
C VAL A 247 2.97 -6.38 26.31
N SER A 248 4.15 -6.99 26.36
CA SER A 248 4.86 -7.28 27.61
C SER A 248 5.28 -6.00 28.33
N SER A 249 5.61 -4.94 27.59
CA SER A 249 5.96 -3.63 28.13
C SER A 249 4.73 -2.79 28.53
N ASN A 250 3.53 -3.19 28.09
CA ASN A 250 2.29 -2.41 28.27
C ASN A 250 1.11 -3.27 28.77
N PRO A 251 1.26 -4.04 29.87
CA PRO A 251 0.27 -5.02 30.32
C PRO A 251 -1.07 -4.39 30.79
N SER A 252 -1.06 -3.10 31.13
CA SER A 252 -2.23 -2.37 31.62
C SER A 252 -2.60 -1.19 30.72
N TYR A 253 -2.22 -1.24 29.43
CA TYR A 253 -2.56 -0.17 28.48
C TYR A 253 -4.07 0.04 28.39
N VAL A 254 -4.46 1.31 28.36
CA VAL A 254 -5.83 1.76 28.11
C VAL A 254 -5.80 2.71 26.90
N PRO A 255 -6.75 2.60 25.95
CA PRO A 255 -6.79 3.47 24.77
C PRO A 255 -6.72 4.96 25.11
N GLY A 256 -5.88 5.69 24.37
CA GLY A 256 -5.67 7.14 24.51
C GLY A 256 -4.58 7.52 25.53
N GLN A 257 -4.03 6.56 26.28
CA GLN A 257 -2.96 6.81 27.25
C GLN A 257 -1.57 6.76 26.60
N SER A 258 -0.58 7.31 27.31
CA SER A 258 0.83 7.10 26.97
C SER A 258 1.23 5.63 27.14
N PHE A 259 2.16 5.16 26.34
CA PHE A 259 2.67 3.79 26.39
C PHE A 259 4.18 3.75 26.17
N GLN A 260 4.80 2.63 26.51
CA GLN A 260 6.22 2.38 26.27
C GLN A 260 6.40 1.75 24.88
N GLY A 261 7.39 2.20 24.11
CA GLY A 261 7.68 1.61 22.79
C GLY A 261 8.03 0.13 22.87
N GLY A 262 8.70 -0.32 23.94
CA GLY A 262 8.95 -1.75 24.22
C GLY A 262 9.76 -2.47 23.13
N GLY A 263 10.53 -1.73 22.33
CA GLY A 263 11.25 -2.25 21.16
C GLY A 263 10.42 -2.30 19.86
N PHE A 264 9.10 -2.13 19.92
CA PHE A 264 8.23 -2.15 18.75
C PHE A 264 8.51 -0.99 17.79
N THR A 265 8.77 -1.32 16.54
CA THR A 265 9.42 -0.41 15.56
C THR A 265 8.45 0.24 14.58
N PHE A 266 7.14 0.24 14.81
CA PHE A 266 6.18 0.84 13.87
C PHE A 266 6.51 2.31 13.54
N ASP A 267 6.76 3.14 14.56
CA ASP A 267 7.07 4.55 14.32
C ASP A 267 8.45 4.72 13.65
N SER A 268 9.42 3.84 13.93
CA SER A 268 10.72 3.80 13.23
C SER A 268 10.56 3.44 11.75
N TRP A 269 9.67 2.50 11.42
CA TRP A 269 9.31 2.17 10.04
C TRP A 269 8.72 3.37 9.31
N VAL A 270 7.75 4.05 9.93
CA VAL A 270 7.14 5.27 9.36
C VAL A 270 8.20 6.35 9.14
N GLN A 271 9.08 6.57 10.11
CA GLN A 271 10.17 7.54 9.98
C GLN A 271 11.12 7.18 8.84
N TRP A 272 11.52 5.91 8.72
CA TRP A 272 12.41 5.48 7.65
C TRP A 272 11.75 5.62 6.26
N LEU A 273 10.49 5.19 6.13
CA LEU A 273 9.73 5.30 4.88
C LEU A 273 9.58 6.75 4.40
N SER A 274 9.53 7.74 5.31
CA SER A 274 9.45 9.15 4.95
C SER A 274 10.62 9.62 4.06
N ASN A 275 11.76 8.91 4.10
CA ASN A 275 12.96 9.18 3.29
C ASN A 275 13.03 8.36 2.00
N THR A 276 12.00 7.57 1.67
CA THR A 276 11.97 6.72 0.48
C THR A 276 10.87 7.16 -0.50
N PRO A 277 10.82 6.59 -1.73
CA PRO A 277 9.67 6.74 -2.61
C PRO A 277 8.35 6.21 -2.02
N SER A 278 8.43 5.40 -0.95
CA SER A 278 7.30 4.77 -0.27
C SER A 278 6.79 5.57 0.94
N ARG A 279 7.07 6.88 1.01
CA ARG A 279 6.65 7.77 2.11
C ARG A 279 5.14 7.81 2.37
N ASP A 280 4.34 7.57 1.33
CA ASP A 280 2.88 7.56 1.41
C ASP A 280 2.30 6.15 1.61
N ALA A 281 3.16 5.13 1.71
CA ALA A 281 2.71 3.76 1.89
C ALA A 281 1.98 3.61 3.22
N LYS A 282 0.89 2.83 3.20
CA LYS A 282 0.24 2.42 4.45
C LYS A 282 1.02 1.31 5.12
N VAL A 283 1.31 1.47 6.40
CA VAL A 283 1.99 0.50 7.24
C VAL A 283 0.96 -0.30 8.02
N PHE A 284 1.04 -1.62 7.89
CA PHE A 284 0.18 -2.56 8.59
C PHE A 284 0.96 -3.24 9.70
N ILE A 285 0.24 -3.56 10.78
CA ILE A 285 0.76 -4.45 11.81
C ILE A 285 0.43 -5.87 11.38
N THR A 286 1.44 -6.66 10.96
CA THR A 286 1.23 -8.07 10.60
C THR A 286 1.40 -8.95 11.83
N LEU A 287 0.39 -9.77 12.14
CA LEU A 287 0.31 -10.60 13.34
C LEU A 287 0.11 -12.09 13.01
N PRO A 288 0.63 -13.02 13.84
CA PRO A 288 0.26 -14.43 13.78
C PRO A 288 -1.23 -14.61 14.12
N GLY A 289 -1.96 -15.36 13.30
CA GLY A 289 -3.39 -15.59 13.46
C GLY A 289 -3.77 -16.52 14.62
N SER A 290 -2.82 -17.32 15.12
CA SER A 290 -2.99 -18.25 16.23
C SER A 290 -1.65 -18.49 16.96
N PRO A 291 -1.66 -19.11 18.16
CA PRO A 291 -0.43 -19.45 18.89
C PRO A 291 0.59 -20.29 18.11
N ASP A 292 0.13 -21.12 17.18
CA ASP A 292 0.93 -22.05 16.37
C ASP A 292 1.16 -21.56 14.93
N ALA A 293 0.85 -20.28 14.64
CA ALA A 293 1.12 -19.66 13.34
C ALA A 293 2.54 -19.10 13.21
N ALA A 294 3.26 -18.93 14.31
CA ALA A 294 4.61 -18.38 14.37
C ALA A 294 5.43 -19.06 15.48
N ASN A 295 6.69 -18.68 15.65
CA ASN A 295 7.54 -19.21 16.72
C ASN A 295 6.91 -18.93 18.10
N PRO A 296 7.05 -19.85 19.07
CA PRO A 296 6.48 -19.68 20.41
C PRO A 296 6.78 -18.32 21.03
N GLY A 297 5.78 -17.73 21.69
CA GLY A 297 5.89 -16.42 22.36
C GLY A 297 5.65 -15.19 21.47
N ASN A 298 5.36 -15.36 20.17
CA ASN A 298 5.11 -14.23 19.27
C ASN A 298 3.63 -13.92 19.02
N TYR A 299 2.74 -14.87 19.27
CA TYR A 299 1.30 -14.62 19.22
C TYR A 299 0.87 -13.69 20.36
N ILE A 300 0.01 -12.72 20.04
CA ILE A 300 -0.71 -11.89 21.01
C ILE A 300 -2.20 -12.21 20.94
N THR A 301 -2.89 -12.17 22.06
CA THR A 301 -4.33 -12.46 22.12
C THR A 301 -5.16 -11.42 21.37
N HIS A 302 -6.43 -11.74 21.10
CA HIS A 302 -7.39 -10.82 20.48
C HIS A 302 -7.48 -9.48 21.25
N ASP A 303 -7.53 -9.52 22.58
CA ASP A 303 -7.59 -8.31 23.42
C ASP A 303 -6.27 -7.54 23.47
N GLN A 304 -5.13 -8.24 23.44
CA GLN A 304 -3.82 -7.60 23.33
C GLN A 304 -3.65 -6.90 21.98
N ALA A 305 -4.12 -7.52 20.90
CA ALA A 305 -4.14 -6.92 19.57
C ALA A 305 -5.06 -5.69 19.52
N LYS A 306 -6.23 -5.72 20.17
CA LYS A 306 -7.08 -4.53 20.34
C LYS A 306 -6.32 -3.36 20.97
N ASN A 307 -5.58 -3.63 22.04
CA ASN A 307 -4.79 -2.62 22.73
C ASN A 307 -3.70 -2.03 21.83
N LEU A 308 -2.97 -2.89 21.11
CA LEU A 308 -1.95 -2.46 20.17
C LEU A 308 -2.54 -1.63 19.00
N ILE A 309 -3.66 -2.07 18.42
CA ILE A 309 -4.39 -1.32 17.38
C ILE A 309 -4.74 0.06 17.90
N ASN A 310 -5.39 0.16 19.06
CA ASN A 310 -5.77 1.45 19.66
C ASN A 310 -4.55 2.33 19.94
N ALA A 311 -3.42 1.74 20.33
CA ALA A 311 -2.18 2.47 20.57
C ALA A 311 -1.62 3.13 19.31
N TYR A 312 -1.77 2.52 18.13
CA TYR A 312 -1.19 3.02 16.87
C TYR A 312 -2.19 3.56 15.85
N TYR A 313 -3.50 3.39 16.07
CA TYR A 313 -4.56 3.77 15.12
C TYR A 313 -4.45 5.22 14.65
N CYS A 314 -4.04 6.13 15.53
CA CYS A 314 -3.92 7.55 15.22
C CYS A 314 -2.83 7.91 14.20
N ARG A 315 -1.87 7.03 13.91
CA ARG A 315 -0.78 7.36 12.97
C ARG A 315 -1.36 7.54 11.56
N PRO A 316 -1.05 8.63 10.83
CA PRO A 316 -1.54 8.83 9.47
C PRO A 316 -1.16 7.70 8.51
N SER A 317 0.02 7.12 8.69
CA SER A 317 0.52 6.00 7.90
C SER A 317 -0.09 4.65 8.28
N PHE A 318 -0.85 4.53 9.38
CA PHE A 318 -1.48 3.27 9.76
C PHE A 318 -2.51 2.84 8.69
N GLY A 319 -2.41 1.59 8.23
CA GLY A 319 -3.26 0.99 7.19
C GLY A 319 -4.26 -0.05 7.69
N GLY A 320 -3.99 -0.63 8.86
CA GLY A 320 -4.77 -1.72 9.43
C GLY A 320 -3.89 -2.88 9.89
N VAL A 321 -4.43 -4.09 9.78
CA VAL A 321 -3.79 -5.32 10.28
C VAL A 321 -3.68 -6.34 9.15
N ALA A 322 -2.51 -6.96 9.04
CA ALA A 322 -2.33 -8.14 8.21
C ALA A 322 -2.20 -9.39 9.10
N VAL A 323 -2.63 -10.55 8.61
CA VAL A 323 -2.66 -11.79 9.39
C VAL A 323 -1.93 -12.90 8.66
N TRP A 324 -0.95 -13.48 9.34
CA TRP A 324 -0.29 -14.72 8.95
C TRP A 324 -0.86 -15.89 9.77
N GLU A 325 -1.66 -16.79 9.25
CA GLU A 325 -2.33 -16.76 7.94
C GLU A 325 -3.82 -17.16 8.09
N ALA A 326 -4.57 -17.13 6.99
CA ALA A 326 -6.02 -17.22 6.97
C ALA A 326 -6.60 -18.47 7.66
N THR A 327 -5.95 -19.62 7.53
CA THR A 327 -6.43 -20.90 8.11
C THR A 327 -6.25 -20.93 9.61
N ARG A 328 -5.05 -20.56 10.08
CA ARG A 328 -4.71 -20.41 11.50
C ARG A 328 -5.60 -19.38 12.18
N GLY A 329 -5.79 -18.22 11.57
CA GLY A 329 -6.68 -17.17 12.09
C GLY A 329 -8.15 -17.58 12.11
N ALA A 330 -8.62 -18.31 11.09
CA ALA A 330 -9.98 -18.88 11.07
C ALA A 330 -10.23 -19.89 12.19
N SER A 331 -9.19 -20.62 12.60
CA SER A 331 -9.26 -21.67 13.63
C SER A 331 -9.03 -21.14 15.05
N ASN A 332 -8.88 -19.83 15.24
CA ASN A 332 -8.63 -19.17 16.52
C ASN A 332 -9.80 -18.24 16.91
N PRO A 333 -10.92 -18.79 17.41
CA PRO A 333 -12.11 -18.01 17.66
C PRO A 333 -12.04 -17.18 18.95
N TYR A 334 -12.70 -16.02 18.93
CA TYR A 334 -13.00 -15.19 20.10
C TYR A 334 -14.44 -14.68 19.97
N ASN A 335 -15.30 -15.05 20.91
CA ASN A 335 -16.74 -14.73 20.88
C ASN A 335 -17.41 -15.08 19.54
N GLY A 336 -17.09 -16.25 18.99
CA GLY A 336 -17.66 -16.75 17.73
C GLY A 336 -17.10 -16.09 16.46
N LYS A 337 -16.08 -15.23 16.56
CA LYS A 337 -15.41 -14.59 15.42
C LYS A 337 -13.98 -15.13 15.27
N SER A 338 -13.53 -15.30 14.03
CA SER A 338 -12.13 -15.61 13.72
C SER A 338 -11.19 -14.47 14.11
N PHE A 339 -9.89 -14.73 14.15
CA PHE A 339 -8.88 -13.71 14.46
C PHE A 339 -8.93 -12.51 13.50
N GLN A 340 -8.97 -12.76 12.19
CA GLN A 340 -9.11 -11.67 11.22
C GLN A 340 -10.43 -10.89 11.37
N ALA A 341 -11.52 -11.55 11.77
CA ALA A 341 -12.79 -10.87 12.01
C ALA A 341 -12.76 -10.00 13.27
N THR A 342 -12.06 -10.41 14.33
CA THR A 342 -11.85 -9.53 15.49
C THR A 342 -10.92 -8.38 15.18
N MET A 343 -9.92 -8.54 14.31
CA MET A 343 -9.08 -7.41 13.88
C MET A 343 -9.92 -6.33 13.20
N LYS A 344 -10.85 -6.71 12.31
CA LYS A 344 -11.78 -5.75 11.70
C LYS A 344 -12.64 -5.05 12.75
N LEU A 345 -13.19 -5.81 13.70
CA LEU A 345 -13.99 -5.27 14.80
C LEU A 345 -13.19 -4.25 15.63
N TRP A 346 -11.92 -4.54 15.93
CA TRP A 346 -11.06 -3.63 16.70
C TRP A 346 -10.67 -2.38 15.93
N LEU A 347 -10.44 -2.48 14.62
CA LEU A 347 -10.21 -1.32 13.77
C LEU A 347 -11.44 -0.41 13.70
N GLN A 348 -12.63 -0.99 13.53
CA GLN A 348 -13.89 -0.24 13.55
C GLN A 348 -14.13 0.38 14.93
N GLY A 349 -13.92 -0.37 16.01
CA GLY A 349 -14.03 0.15 17.37
C GLY A 349 -13.05 1.30 17.65
N ALA A 350 -11.81 1.22 17.14
CA ALA A 350 -10.83 2.30 17.25
C ALA A 350 -11.26 3.55 16.48
N ALA A 351 -11.92 3.37 15.33
CA ALA A 351 -12.47 4.49 14.54
C ALA A 351 -13.56 5.24 15.31
N GLU A 352 -14.36 4.54 16.12
CA GLU A 352 -15.50 5.08 16.87
C GLU A 352 -15.15 5.49 18.32
N ASP A 353 -13.98 5.10 18.83
CA ASP A 353 -13.57 5.39 20.21
C ASP A 353 -13.31 6.88 20.42
N ALA A 354 -14.17 7.54 21.21
CA ALA A 354 -14.05 8.95 21.53
C ALA A 354 -12.72 9.33 22.20
N ARG A 355 -12.02 8.38 22.84
CA ARG A 355 -10.69 8.61 23.42
C ARG A 355 -9.62 8.78 22.33
N LEU A 356 -9.90 8.35 21.11
CA LEU A 356 -9.05 8.50 19.92
C LEU A 356 -9.56 9.63 18.99
N ALA A 357 -10.49 10.47 19.46
CA ALA A 357 -11.14 11.51 18.67
C ALA A 357 -10.19 12.59 18.13
N SER A 358 -9.02 12.79 18.76
CA SER A 358 -7.99 13.72 18.25
C SER A 358 -7.48 13.37 16.84
N CYS A 359 -7.81 12.17 16.35
CA CYS A 359 -7.38 11.60 15.08
C CYS A 359 -8.56 11.25 14.15
N GLN A 360 -9.81 11.40 14.61
CA GLN A 360 -11.00 11.18 13.81
C GLN A 360 -11.11 12.33 12.80
N ALA A 361 -11.05 12.02 11.49
CA ALA A 361 -11.42 12.99 10.48
C ALA A 361 -12.89 13.40 10.71
N PRO A 362 -13.28 14.68 10.49
CA PRO A 362 -14.66 15.09 10.66
C PRO A 362 -15.57 14.22 9.78
N VAL A 363 -16.44 13.43 10.41
CA VAL A 363 -17.49 12.73 9.69
C VAL A 363 -18.42 13.81 9.14
N ALA A 364 -18.57 13.88 7.81
CA ALA A 364 -19.54 14.75 7.18
C ALA A 364 -20.92 14.41 7.76
N SER A 365 -21.47 15.33 8.56
CA SER A 365 -22.75 15.16 9.24
C SER A 365 -23.86 15.03 8.20
N SER A 366 -24.46 13.84 8.11
CA SER A 366 -25.64 13.59 7.31
C SER A 366 -26.88 14.12 8.03
N LEU A 367 -27.34 15.30 7.64
CA LEU A 367 -28.69 15.76 7.94
C LEU A 367 -29.72 14.91 7.15
N PRO A 368 -30.84 14.51 7.75
CA PRO A 368 -31.87 13.74 7.05
C PRO A 368 -32.70 14.68 6.16
N SER A 369 -32.70 14.46 4.84
CA SER A 369 -33.65 15.10 3.93
C SER A 369 -34.65 14.08 3.40
N SER A 370 -35.90 14.27 3.81
CA SER A 370 -37.07 13.63 3.23
C SER A 370 -37.47 14.36 1.95
N VAL A 371 -37.23 13.79 0.76
CA VAL A 371 -38.03 14.09 -0.43
C VAL A 371 -38.15 12.85 -1.31
N GLN A 372 -39.40 12.53 -1.64
CA GLN A 372 -39.88 11.42 -2.46
C GLN A 372 -39.54 11.60 -3.96
N PRO A 373 -39.44 10.54 -4.77
CA PRO A 373 -38.88 10.62 -6.12
C PRO A 373 -39.95 10.92 -7.19
N THR A 374 -39.59 11.76 -8.15
CA THR A 374 -40.25 11.83 -9.47
C THR A 374 -39.24 11.52 -10.56
N GLN A 375 -39.51 10.45 -11.30
CA GLN A 375 -38.90 10.13 -12.59
C GLN A 375 -39.39 11.15 -13.63
N PRO A 376 -38.58 11.50 -14.66
CA PRO A 376 -38.73 10.78 -15.93
C PRO A 376 -37.46 10.60 -16.77
N THR A 377 -37.47 9.48 -17.51
CA THR A 377 -36.99 9.18 -18.89
C THR A 377 -35.62 9.62 -19.43
N SER A 378 -35.09 8.69 -20.24
CA SER A 378 -33.83 8.68 -20.99
C SER A 378 -33.62 9.85 -21.95
N SER A 379 -32.36 10.25 -22.16
CA SER A 379 -31.55 9.88 -23.35
C SER A 379 -30.29 10.76 -23.53
N ALA A 380 -29.29 10.15 -24.17
CA ALA A 380 -28.11 10.72 -24.83
C ALA A 380 -26.91 11.24 -23.99
N ARG A 381 -25.76 10.61 -24.25
CA ARG A 381 -24.39 11.01 -23.93
C ARG A 381 -23.93 12.11 -24.90
N PRO A 382 -23.13 13.08 -24.43
CA PRO A 382 -21.80 13.27 -25.04
C PRO A 382 -20.66 13.38 -24.01
N SER A 383 -19.44 13.17 -24.51
CA SER A 383 -18.13 13.18 -23.84
C SER A 383 -17.75 14.49 -23.10
N PRO A 384 -16.73 14.46 -22.21
CA PRO A 384 -16.50 15.51 -21.23
C PRO A 384 -15.58 16.63 -21.74
N SER A 385 -15.90 17.86 -21.31
CA SER A 385 -14.95 18.97 -21.16
C SER A 385 -14.78 19.23 -19.65
N PRO A 386 -13.59 19.56 -19.13
CA PRO A 386 -13.40 19.79 -17.70
C PRO A 386 -13.94 21.18 -17.32
N ASN A 387 -14.95 21.23 -16.45
CA ASN A 387 -15.42 22.47 -15.83
C ASN A 387 -14.46 22.89 -14.69
N PRO A 388 -14.34 24.20 -14.40
CA PRO A 388 -13.55 24.71 -13.27
C PRO A 388 -14.12 24.26 -11.91
N PRO A 389 -13.28 24.19 -10.86
CA PRO A 389 -13.66 23.75 -9.52
C PRO A 389 -14.72 24.64 -8.87
N ASN A 390 -15.53 24.04 -7.99
CA ASN A 390 -16.60 24.72 -7.27
C ASN A 390 -16.01 25.63 -6.15
N PRO A 391 -16.53 26.85 -5.92
CA PRO A 391 -16.08 27.70 -4.82
C PRO A 391 -16.27 26.99 -3.46
N GLY A 392 -15.16 26.65 -2.79
CA GLY A 392 -15.15 25.92 -1.51
C GLY A 392 -14.31 24.64 -1.49
N GLN A 393 -13.79 24.19 -2.64
CA GLN A 393 -12.85 23.06 -2.68
C GLN A 393 -11.46 23.47 -2.14
N PRO A 394 -10.85 22.70 -1.21
CA PRO A 394 -9.49 22.96 -0.74
C PRO A 394 -8.50 23.00 -1.92
N GLY A 395 -7.75 24.09 -2.03
CA GLY A 395 -6.78 24.28 -3.11
C GLY A 395 -7.36 24.81 -4.43
N ALA A 396 -8.62 25.22 -4.48
CA ALA A 396 -9.18 25.93 -5.63
C ALA A 396 -8.81 27.42 -5.62
N CYS A 397 -8.69 28.01 -6.81
CA CYS A 397 -8.41 29.43 -7.02
C CYS A 397 -9.04 29.92 -8.33
N GLY A 398 -9.15 31.24 -8.47
CA GLY A 398 -9.71 31.85 -9.67
C GLY A 398 -10.84 32.82 -9.38
N ALA A 399 -11.43 33.37 -10.44
CA ALA A 399 -12.54 34.30 -10.33
C ALA A 399 -13.72 33.68 -9.58
N GLY A 400 -14.18 34.32 -8.51
CA GLY A 400 -15.26 33.82 -7.65
C GLY A 400 -14.83 32.82 -6.56
N VAL A 401 -13.56 32.40 -6.53
CA VAL A 401 -13.01 31.51 -5.49
C VAL A 401 -12.00 32.24 -4.60
N GLY A 402 -11.10 33.02 -5.20
CA GLY A 402 -10.04 33.76 -4.50
C GLY A 402 -8.62 33.34 -4.91
N PRO A 403 -7.59 34.01 -4.38
CA PRO A 403 -6.19 33.71 -4.71
C PRO A 403 -5.66 32.51 -3.92
N CYS A 404 -4.60 31.90 -4.46
CA CYS A 404 -3.78 30.94 -3.75
C CYS A 404 -3.00 31.59 -2.60
N GLY A 405 -2.56 30.76 -1.64
CA GLY A 405 -1.64 31.18 -0.59
C GLY A 405 -0.29 31.69 -1.14
N SER A 406 0.42 32.47 -0.33
CA SER A 406 1.70 33.07 -0.74
C SER A 406 2.69 32.02 -1.24
N GLY A 407 3.26 32.24 -2.44
CA GLY A 407 4.20 31.31 -3.09
C GLY A 407 3.56 30.24 -3.97
N PHE A 408 2.23 30.18 -4.09
CA PHE A 408 1.51 29.24 -4.94
C PHE A 408 0.95 29.92 -6.21
N CYS A 409 0.96 29.18 -7.30
CA CYS A 409 0.43 29.58 -8.60
C CYS A 409 -1.00 29.08 -8.77
N CYS A 410 -1.84 29.86 -9.44
CA CYS A 410 -3.18 29.44 -9.82
C CYS A 410 -3.18 28.94 -11.26
N SER A 411 -3.41 27.65 -11.49
CA SER A 411 -3.36 27.06 -12.81
C SER A 411 -4.49 27.57 -13.72
N ALA A 412 -4.38 27.30 -15.03
CA ALA A 412 -5.44 27.55 -16.01
C ALA A 412 -6.77 26.86 -15.63
N TYR A 413 -6.70 25.82 -14.81
CA TYR A 413 -7.83 25.00 -14.37
C TYR A 413 -8.37 25.38 -12.99
N GLY A 414 -7.85 26.46 -12.38
CA GLY A 414 -8.37 27.00 -11.12
C GLY A 414 -7.90 26.24 -9.88
N TYR A 415 -6.67 25.71 -9.89
CA TYR A 415 -6.07 25.03 -8.74
C TYR A 415 -4.75 25.65 -8.33
N CYS A 416 -4.46 25.61 -7.03
CA CYS A 416 -3.22 26.08 -6.43
C CYS A 416 -2.13 25.02 -6.43
N GLY A 417 -0.93 25.39 -6.88
CA GLY A 417 0.24 24.51 -6.82
C GLY A 417 1.54 25.25 -7.13
N THR A 418 2.67 24.55 -7.03
CA THR A 418 4.02 25.14 -7.22
C THR A 418 4.79 24.53 -8.39
N THR A 419 4.24 23.49 -9.06
CA THR A 419 4.89 22.88 -10.22
C THR A 419 4.61 23.68 -11.49
N THR A 420 5.37 23.42 -12.55
CA THR A 420 5.20 24.04 -13.86
C THR A 420 3.79 23.87 -14.44
N GLU A 421 3.04 22.85 -14.04
CA GLU A 421 1.65 22.64 -14.46
C GLU A 421 0.70 23.71 -13.89
N TYR A 422 1.04 24.29 -12.74
CA TYR A 422 0.29 25.36 -12.08
C TYR A 422 0.86 26.74 -12.39
N CYS A 423 2.19 26.83 -12.47
CA CYS A 423 2.94 28.07 -12.63
C CYS A 423 3.27 28.44 -14.07
N GLY A 424 3.10 27.49 -15.00
CA GLY A 424 3.46 27.64 -16.41
C GLY A 424 2.36 28.30 -17.25
N THR A 425 2.26 27.90 -18.51
CA THR A 425 1.34 28.49 -19.49
C THR A 425 -0.11 28.40 -19.03
N GLY A 426 -0.80 29.55 -19.00
CA GLY A 426 -2.20 29.65 -18.59
C GLY A 426 -2.40 29.85 -17.08
N CYS A 427 -1.33 30.02 -16.30
CA CYS A 427 -1.45 30.47 -14.92
C CYS A 427 -2.20 31.82 -14.83
N GLN A 428 -3.07 31.96 -13.84
CA GLN A 428 -3.92 33.13 -13.61
C GLN A 428 -3.25 34.12 -12.64
N PRO A 429 -2.60 35.20 -13.11
CA PRO A 429 -1.75 36.07 -12.27
C PRO A 429 -2.53 36.88 -11.24
N ALA A 430 -3.83 37.07 -11.43
CA ALA A 430 -4.70 37.71 -10.45
C ALA A 430 -4.96 36.83 -9.21
N PHE A 431 -4.68 35.52 -9.29
CA PHE A 431 -5.03 34.53 -8.27
C PHE A 431 -3.85 33.66 -7.83
N GLY A 432 -2.62 33.93 -8.29
CA GLY A 432 -1.41 33.23 -7.84
C GLY A 432 -0.14 33.78 -8.48
N THR A 433 1.02 33.32 -8.02
CA THR A 433 2.33 33.83 -8.45
C THR A 433 2.80 33.17 -9.74
N CYS A 434 2.29 33.60 -10.88
CA CYS A 434 2.65 33.00 -12.18
C CYS A 434 4.09 33.28 -12.59
N ALA A 435 4.77 32.28 -13.13
CA ALA A 435 6.11 32.46 -13.67
C ALA A 435 6.00 33.18 -15.03
N THR A 436 6.09 34.50 -15.03
CA THR A 436 6.32 35.26 -16.26
C THR A 436 7.75 34.97 -16.71
N GLY A 437 7.89 34.27 -17.83
CA GLY A 437 9.19 34.08 -18.46
C GLY A 437 9.86 35.43 -18.71
N GLY A 438 11.05 35.63 -18.12
CA GLY A 438 12.01 36.65 -18.52
C GLY A 438 12.26 37.80 -17.54
N GLY A 439 13.22 37.61 -16.62
CA GLY A 439 14.25 38.63 -16.35
C GLY A 439 14.17 39.51 -15.09
N SER A 440 15.00 39.13 -14.10
CA SER A 440 16.06 39.96 -13.48
C SER A 440 15.89 40.36 -12.00
N GLY A 441 16.81 39.85 -11.18
CA GLY A 441 17.14 40.47 -9.88
C GLY A 441 17.77 39.59 -8.78
N GLY A 442 18.69 38.66 -9.09
CA GLY A 442 19.52 38.00 -8.05
C GLY A 442 19.98 36.58 -8.40
N SER A 443 21.17 36.47 -9.01
CA SER A 443 21.98 35.24 -9.21
C SER A 443 21.18 33.94 -9.46
N GLY A 444 20.91 33.65 -10.74
CA GLY A 444 20.14 32.50 -11.24
C GLY A 444 20.79 31.14 -10.97
N LEU A 445 20.86 30.76 -9.70
CA LEU A 445 21.20 29.43 -9.25
C LEU A 445 19.91 28.72 -8.85
N PRO A 446 19.73 27.44 -9.23
CA PRO A 446 18.57 26.67 -8.79
C PRO A 446 18.53 26.59 -7.26
N THR A 447 17.33 26.57 -6.68
CA THR A 447 17.17 26.29 -5.24
C THR A 447 17.58 24.85 -4.96
N SER A 448 18.41 24.65 -3.93
CA SER A 448 18.98 23.35 -3.59
C SER A 448 17.91 22.34 -3.19
N THR A 449 17.86 21.20 -3.88
CA THR A 449 16.92 20.09 -3.59
C THR A 449 17.57 18.93 -2.84
N ASN A 450 18.91 18.92 -2.76
CA ASN A 450 19.71 17.87 -2.11
C ASN A 450 20.53 18.40 -0.92
N GLY A 451 20.23 19.61 -0.46
CA GLY A 451 20.91 20.26 0.66
C GLY A 451 22.33 20.72 0.36
N SER A 452 22.83 20.63 -0.88
CA SER A 452 24.13 21.17 -1.27
C SER A 452 24.02 22.58 -1.84
N CYS A 453 24.96 23.46 -1.51
CA CYS A 453 25.01 24.85 -1.97
C CYS A 453 26.44 25.33 -2.21
N GLY A 454 26.58 26.48 -2.87
CA GLY A 454 27.88 27.05 -3.23
C GLY A 454 28.08 27.20 -4.74
N ALA A 455 29.24 27.73 -5.13
CA ALA A 455 29.57 28.01 -6.53
C ALA A 455 29.46 26.75 -7.40
N GLY A 456 28.76 26.85 -8.53
CA GLY A 456 28.53 25.73 -9.45
C GLY A 456 27.51 24.70 -8.98
N LYS A 457 26.85 24.91 -7.82
CA LYS A 457 25.79 24.04 -7.31
C LYS A 457 24.43 24.75 -7.38
N ALA A 458 24.00 25.29 -6.24
CA ALA A 458 22.64 25.76 -6.01
C ALA A 458 22.63 26.80 -4.88
N THR A 459 21.51 27.51 -4.71
CA THR A 459 21.27 28.39 -3.57
C THR A 459 20.33 27.75 -2.55
N CYS A 460 20.55 28.03 -1.27
CA CYS A 460 19.61 27.73 -0.19
C CYS A 460 18.50 28.79 -0.07
N LYS A 461 18.61 29.94 -0.76
CA LYS A 461 17.58 30.99 -0.75
C LYS A 461 16.30 30.41 -1.37
N GLY A 462 15.21 30.46 -0.60
CA GLY A 462 13.93 29.86 -0.97
C GLY A 462 13.77 28.37 -0.62
N ASN A 463 14.76 27.72 0.03
CA ASN A 463 14.69 26.31 0.45
C ASN A 463 13.95 26.14 1.81
N GLY A 464 12.71 26.63 1.88
CA GLY A 464 11.87 26.52 3.07
C GLY A 464 12.56 27.06 4.33
N ILE A 465 12.76 26.20 5.34
CA ILE A 465 13.42 26.59 6.59
C ILE A 465 14.97 26.59 6.51
N TYR A 466 15.59 25.95 5.51
CA TYR A 466 17.04 25.77 5.41
C TYR A 466 17.68 26.80 4.48
N GLN A 467 17.64 28.07 4.88
CA GLN A 467 17.98 29.18 3.99
C GLN A 467 19.46 29.59 3.97
N CYS A 468 20.27 29.07 4.88
CA CYS A 468 21.69 29.44 5.03
C CYS A 468 22.60 28.44 4.32
N CYS A 469 23.66 28.92 3.67
CA CYS A 469 24.67 28.07 3.02
C CYS A 469 25.96 28.09 3.84
N SER A 470 26.31 26.98 4.50
CA SER A 470 27.50 26.92 5.34
C SER A 470 28.80 27.01 4.54
N GLN A 471 29.92 27.29 5.20
CA GLN A 471 31.26 27.25 4.57
C GLN A 471 31.60 25.88 3.94
N TRP A 472 30.93 24.82 4.38
CA TRP A 472 31.10 23.46 3.87
C TRP A 472 30.21 23.14 2.66
N GLY A 473 29.42 24.12 2.19
CA GLY A 473 28.57 23.98 1.01
C GLY A 473 27.31 23.17 1.25
N PHE A 474 26.71 23.30 2.44
CA PHE A 474 25.45 22.65 2.81
C PHE A 474 24.39 23.67 3.28
N CYS A 475 23.13 23.40 2.96
CA CYS A 475 21.99 24.17 3.41
C CYS A 475 21.61 23.81 4.85
N GLY A 476 21.29 24.83 5.65
CA GLY A 476 20.82 24.66 7.03
C GLY A 476 20.22 25.93 7.59
N ASN A 477 19.86 25.91 8.87
CA ASN A 477 19.18 27.01 9.55
C ASN A 477 19.70 27.31 10.96
N SER A 478 20.71 26.57 11.42
CA SER A 478 21.35 26.81 12.72
C SER A 478 22.53 27.74 12.59
N ASN A 479 23.04 28.24 13.71
CA ASN A 479 24.19 29.15 13.73
C ASN A 479 25.45 28.58 13.03
N GLY A 480 25.61 27.25 13.01
CA GLY A 480 26.70 26.59 12.27
C GLY A 480 26.61 26.71 10.75
N TYR A 481 25.45 27.09 10.21
CA TYR A 481 25.21 27.31 8.78
C TYR A 481 25.06 28.79 8.44
N CYS A 482 24.43 29.55 9.33
CA CYS A 482 24.11 30.97 9.10
C CYS A 482 25.20 31.92 9.60
N GLY A 483 26.00 31.51 10.59
CA GLY A 483 27.02 32.35 11.23
C GLY A 483 28.36 32.36 10.49
N ALA A 484 29.47 32.29 11.24
CA ALA A 484 30.81 32.41 10.70
C ALA A 484 31.09 31.43 9.54
N GLY A 485 31.49 31.97 8.40
CA GLY A 485 31.76 31.19 7.18
C GLY A 485 30.56 30.96 6.26
N CYS A 486 29.37 31.48 6.60
CA CYS A 486 28.21 31.40 5.71
C CYS A 486 28.47 32.08 4.35
N GLN A 487 28.13 31.39 3.27
CA GLN A 487 28.34 31.85 1.90
C GLN A 487 27.15 32.71 1.43
N SER A 488 27.22 34.02 1.61
CA SER A 488 26.11 34.99 1.36
C SER A 488 25.65 35.05 -0.11
N GLY A 489 26.49 34.64 -1.05
CA GLY A 489 26.11 34.44 -2.46
C GLY A 489 25.12 33.30 -2.68
N PHE A 490 25.08 32.32 -1.76
CA PHE A 490 24.35 31.06 -1.91
C PHE A 490 23.35 30.80 -0.78
N GLY A 491 23.29 31.61 0.27
CA GLY A 491 22.31 31.52 1.36
C GLY A 491 22.09 32.84 2.10
N ILE A 492 21.23 32.84 3.11
CA ILE A 492 21.01 33.98 4.02
C ILE A 492 21.97 33.81 5.22
N CYS A 493 22.80 34.81 5.49
CA CYS A 493 23.81 34.76 6.55
C CYS A 493 23.50 35.80 7.64
N SER A 494 23.85 35.47 8.88
CA SER A 494 23.58 36.26 10.10
C SER A 494 24.83 36.90 10.68
#